data_AF-A0A378QI10-F1
#
_entry.id   AF-A0A378QI10-F1
#
_cell.length_a   1.000
_cell.length_b   1.000
_cell.length_c   1.000
_cell.angle_alpha   90.00
_cell.angle_beta   90.00
_cell.angle_gamma   90.00
#
_symmetry.space_group_name_H-M   'P 1'
#
loop_
_entity.id
_entity.type
_entity.pdbx_description
1 polymer ?
#
loop_
_entity_poly.entity_id
_entity_poly.type
_entity_poly.pdbx_seq_one_letter_code
_entity_poly.pdbx_strand_id
1 'polypeptide(L)'
;MKNNEILIFEKPNELLIRQPNKTQSRTHLQILVNRVMSVYDNQQKNLTPKMTKWDILDDEFKDDKNNPKSCNAERIKPENIKKELQRVVFNNNQIISDFLELGFMPVFKEYKSDGGRNNPSYYWLEVEKIDNDNQAIERENTINKVYYEHRDKSLVKTSLFSKIFFDKNHELHMFSFKGILLIAVLMLSFLLTLFILVFSVIFMALIQHLLSIGLSTLIIYSSFFVLFFYTFYYFYIPLNKIVTHRIVKAPLLFKSLTHDNAEIEFFGKTKDYKYNIARITEIRAVCPICTAPILLMNGKPDQSAPLVGRCIEAPHAHVYSFDRVLMTGYFLGHPMYLQEQPTDE
;
A
#
# COMPACT_ATOMS: atom_id res chain seq x y z
N MET A 1 -36.01 4.03 17.81
CA MET A 1 -34.88 4.97 17.62
C MET A 1 -33.62 4.24 18.08
N LYS A 2 -32.79 3.72 17.15
CA LYS A 2 -31.44 3.25 17.49
C LYS A 2 -30.69 4.45 18.08
N ASN A 3 -30.05 4.31 19.24
CA ASN A 3 -29.27 5.40 19.83
C ASN A 3 -28.17 5.79 18.81
N ASN A 4 -28.01 7.08 18.51
CA ASN A 4 -26.99 7.55 17.56
C ASN A 4 -25.58 7.03 17.94
N GLU A 5 -25.34 6.81 19.23
CA GLU A 5 -24.12 6.21 19.78
C GLU A 5 -23.83 4.78 19.29
N ILE A 6 -24.86 3.96 19.05
CA ILE A 6 -24.69 2.58 18.57
C ILE A 6 -24.25 2.61 17.10
N LEU A 7 -24.87 3.47 16.30
CA LEU A 7 -24.52 3.67 14.89
C LEU A 7 -23.06 4.10 14.72
N ILE A 8 -22.54 4.85 15.71
CA ILE A 8 -21.16 5.34 15.69
C ILE A 8 -20.14 4.21 15.80
N PHE A 9 -20.43 3.15 16.55
CA PHE A 9 -19.53 2.01 16.73
C PHE A 9 -19.82 0.83 15.79
N GLU A 10 -21.04 0.76 15.22
CA GLU A 10 -21.46 -0.28 14.26
C GLU A 10 -20.60 -0.23 12.97
N LYS A 11 -20.40 0.97 12.39
CA LYS A 11 -19.63 1.15 11.14
C LYS A 11 -18.13 0.83 11.26
N PRO A 12 -17.39 1.33 12.28
CA PRO A 12 -16.03 0.88 12.54
C PRO A 12 -15.92 -0.62 12.76
N ASN A 13 -16.89 -1.24 13.45
CA ASN A 13 -16.89 -2.67 13.70
C ASN A 13 -16.97 -3.48 12.40
N GLU A 14 -17.88 -3.11 11.49
CA GLU A 14 -18.00 -3.76 10.18
C GLU A 14 -16.69 -3.72 9.38
N LEU A 15 -15.98 -2.59 9.39
CA LEU A 15 -14.69 -2.46 8.70
C LEU A 15 -13.58 -3.28 9.36
N LEU A 16 -13.57 -3.33 10.69
CA LEU A 16 -12.62 -4.15 11.44
C LEU A 16 -12.80 -5.63 11.11
N ILE A 17 -14.04 -6.09 10.91
CA ILE A 17 -14.38 -7.46 10.52
C ILE A 17 -14.06 -7.74 9.04
N ARG A 18 -14.38 -6.83 8.12
CA ARG A 18 -14.20 -7.05 6.65
C ARG A 18 -12.74 -7.08 6.20
N GLN A 19 -11.82 -6.45 6.93
CA GLN A 19 -10.40 -6.39 6.55
C GLN A 19 -9.55 -7.23 7.52
N PRO A 20 -9.10 -8.44 7.12
CA PRO A 20 -8.41 -9.40 8.00
C PRO A 20 -6.93 -9.05 8.25
N ASN A 21 -6.58 -7.77 8.32
CA ASN A 21 -5.21 -7.32 8.52
C ASN A 21 -4.86 -7.44 10.02
N LYS A 22 -4.10 -8.47 10.40
CA LYS A 22 -3.83 -8.81 11.82
C LYS A 22 -2.66 -8.01 12.37
N THR A 23 -2.89 -6.75 12.75
CA THR A 23 -1.98 -6.04 13.67
C THR A 23 -2.50 -6.14 15.09
N GLN A 24 -1.60 -6.26 16.07
CA GLN A 24 -1.96 -6.36 17.49
C GLN A 24 -2.81 -5.17 17.96
N SER A 25 -2.52 -3.95 17.48
CA SER A 25 -3.28 -2.74 17.81
C SER A 25 -4.69 -2.74 17.22
N ARG A 26 -4.89 -3.36 16.06
CA ARG A 26 -6.22 -3.58 15.48
C ARG A 26 -7.01 -4.63 16.25
N THR A 27 -6.37 -5.71 16.70
CA THR A 27 -6.98 -6.70 17.59
C THR A 27 -7.47 -6.03 18.88
N HIS A 28 -6.63 -5.23 19.54
CA HIS A 28 -7.01 -4.49 20.75
C HIS A 28 -8.16 -3.51 20.51
N LEU A 29 -8.15 -2.81 19.37
CA LEU A 29 -9.25 -1.93 18.98
C LEU A 29 -10.56 -2.70 18.74
N GLN A 30 -10.49 -3.87 18.09
CA GLN A 30 -11.65 -4.71 17.83
C GLN A 30 -12.27 -5.25 19.13
N ILE A 31 -11.45 -5.65 20.10
CA ILE A 31 -11.92 -6.05 21.44
C ILE A 31 -12.67 -4.89 22.12
N LEU A 32 -12.11 -3.68 22.07
CA LEU A 32 -12.73 -2.46 22.61
C LEU A 32 -14.09 -2.15 21.95
N VAL A 33 -14.16 -2.19 20.62
CA VAL A 33 -15.40 -1.94 19.87
C VAL A 33 -16.44 -3.03 20.17
N ASN A 34 -16.07 -4.30 20.17
CA ASN A 34 -16.98 -5.41 20.49
C ASN A 34 -17.54 -5.31 21.91
N ARG A 35 -16.71 -4.90 22.87
CA ARG A 35 -17.16 -4.69 24.25
C ARG A 35 -18.21 -3.60 24.34
N VAL A 36 -17.98 -2.47 23.67
CA VAL A 36 -18.94 -1.36 23.56
C VAL A 36 -20.26 -1.84 22.95
N MET A 37 -20.20 -2.57 21.82
CA MET A 37 -21.39 -3.13 21.18
C MET A 37 -22.15 -4.09 22.11
N SER A 38 -21.45 -4.97 22.85
CA SER A 38 -22.08 -5.92 23.78
C SER A 38 -22.81 -5.25 24.95
N VAL A 39 -22.35 -4.08 25.41
CA VAL A 39 -23.01 -3.33 26.49
C VAL A 39 -24.28 -2.65 25.97
N TYR A 40 -24.24 -2.13 24.74
CA TYR A 40 -25.41 -1.55 24.08
C TYR A 40 -26.49 -2.58 23.75
N ASP A 41 -26.10 -3.79 23.30
CA ASP A 41 -27.04 -4.89 23.04
C ASP A 41 -27.78 -5.34 24.33
N ASN A 42 -27.11 -5.27 25.48
CA ASN A 42 -27.69 -5.58 26.78
C ASN A 42 -28.51 -4.42 27.41
N GLN A 43 -28.84 -3.37 26.64
CA GLN A 43 -29.62 -2.20 27.05
C GLN A 43 -29.09 -1.43 28.27
N GLN A 44 -27.80 -1.58 28.63
CA GLN A 44 -27.17 -0.80 29.71
C GLN A 44 -26.75 0.58 29.19
N LYS A 45 -27.74 1.42 28.87
CA LYS A 45 -27.64 2.65 28.06
C LYS A 45 -26.75 3.77 28.58
N ASN A 46 -26.12 3.64 29.76
CA ASN A 46 -25.34 4.72 30.39
C ASN A 46 -23.94 4.28 30.87
N LEU A 47 -23.45 3.10 30.48
CA LEU A 47 -22.11 2.64 30.85
C LEU A 47 -21.16 2.74 29.64
N THR A 48 -20.12 3.56 29.75
CA THR A 48 -18.93 3.42 28.91
C THR A 48 -18.09 2.26 29.45
N PRO A 49 -18.00 1.11 28.75
CA PRO A 49 -17.28 -0.04 29.29
C PRO A 49 -15.79 0.25 29.35
N LYS A 50 -15.29 0.43 30.56
CA LYS A 50 -13.86 0.56 30.84
C LYS A 50 -13.25 -0.83 30.93
N MET A 51 -12.17 -1.05 30.19
CA MET A 51 -11.40 -2.29 30.26
C MET A 51 -10.02 -2.02 30.83
N THR A 52 -9.60 -2.91 31.71
CA THR A 52 -8.21 -2.95 32.17
C THR A 52 -7.33 -3.60 31.11
N LYS A 53 -6.01 -3.42 31.27
CA LYS A 53 -5.03 -4.16 30.45
C LYS A 53 -5.28 -5.67 30.46
N TRP A 54 -5.66 -6.23 31.60
CA TRP A 54 -5.85 -7.66 31.75
C TRP A 54 -7.11 -8.14 31.05
N ASP A 55 -8.19 -7.35 31.08
CA ASP A 55 -9.43 -7.69 30.36
C ASP A 55 -9.20 -7.78 28.84
N ILE A 56 -8.43 -6.85 28.28
CA ILE A 56 -8.09 -6.84 26.84
C ILE A 56 -7.25 -8.06 26.47
N LEU A 57 -6.26 -8.42 27.30
CA LEU A 57 -5.42 -9.58 27.04
C LEU A 57 -6.19 -10.90 27.23
N ASP A 58 -7.06 -10.99 28.23
CA ASP A 58 -7.87 -12.18 28.48
C ASP A 58 -8.81 -12.46 27.31
N ASP A 59 -9.47 -11.42 26.77
CA ASP A 59 -10.30 -11.56 25.56
C ASP A 59 -9.48 -11.81 24.28
N GLU A 60 -8.23 -11.35 24.20
CA GLU A 60 -7.33 -11.66 23.06
C GLU A 60 -6.94 -13.15 23.00
N PHE A 61 -6.73 -13.79 24.16
CA PHE A 61 -6.25 -15.18 24.25
C PHE A 61 -7.35 -16.20 24.59
N LYS A 62 -8.61 -15.77 24.72
CA LYS A 62 -9.75 -16.59 25.13
C LYS A 62 -9.97 -17.86 24.31
N ASP A 63 -9.61 -17.83 23.02
CA ASP A 63 -9.75 -18.95 22.08
C ASP A 63 -8.47 -19.80 21.92
N ASP A 64 -7.35 -19.41 22.52
CA ASP A 64 -6.05 -20.06 22.36
C ASP A 64 -5.76 -21.04 23.51
N LYS A 65 -6.40 -22.22 23.45
CA LYS A 65 -6.33 -23.28 24.49
C LYS A 65 -4.93 -23.83 24.78
N ASN A 66 -3.93 -23.51 23.95
CA ASN A 66 -2.58 -24.07 24.05
C ASN A 66 -1.55 -23.13 24.70
N ASN A 67 -1.96 -21.99 25.26
CA ASN A 67 -0.99 -21.05 25.80
C ASN A 67 -1.33 -20.50 27.19
N PRO A 68 -1.12 -21.28 28.26
CA PRO A 68 -1.33 -20.81 29.62
C PRO A 68 -0.16 -19.88 29.98
N LYS A 69 -0.32 -18.59 29.77
CA LYS A 69 0.61 -17.54 30.22
C LYS A 69 2.00 -17.53 29.57
N SER A 70 2.16 -17.78 28.27
CA SER A 70 3.47 -17.50 27.66
C SER A 70 3.70 -16.00 27.49
N CYS A 71 4.59 -15.49 28.34
CA CYS A 71 5.81 -14.84 27.89
C CYS A 71 5.63 -13.55 27.08
N ASN A 72 5.87 -12.46 27.80
CA ASN A 72 5.91 -11.07 27.36
C ASN A 72 4.52 -10.46 27.24
N ALA A 73 4.09 -9.81 28.31
CA ALA A 73 3.11 -8.74 28.25
C ALA A 73 3.67 -7.64 27.33
N GLU A 74 3.57 -7.84 26.01
CA GLU A 74 3.76 -6.79 25.04
C GLU A 74 2.91 -5.62 25.50
N ARG A 75 3.58 -4.49 25.70
CA ARG A 75 2.94 -3.31 26.24
C ARG A 75 1.84 -2.95 25.26
N ILE A 76 0.58 -3.01 25.69
CA ILE A 76 -0.50 -2.28 25.01
C ILE A 76 0.05 -0.87 24.81
N LYS A 77 0.17 -0.44 23.55
CA LYS A 77 0.66 0.90 23.17
C LYS A 77 -0.56 1.75 22.85
N PRO A 78 -1.05 2.59 23.78
CA PRO A 78 -2.29 3.33 23.60
C PRO A 78 -2.23 4.27 22.39
N GLU A 79 -1.06 4.83 22.12
CA GLU A 79 -0.79 5.65 20.92
C GLU A 79 -1.03 4.88 19.61
N ASN A 80 -0.71 3.59 19.57
CA ASN A 80 -0.94 2.78 18.37
C ASN A 80 -2.43 2.46 18.18
N ILE A 81 -3.17 2.22 19.27
CA ILE A 81 -4.62 2.02 19.23
C ILE A 81 -5.31 3.30 18.76
N LYS A 82 -4.89 4.47 19.29
CA LYS A 82 -5.39 5.77 18.84
C LYS A 82 -5.14 6.00 17.34
N LYS A 83 -3.92 5.71 16.86
CA LYS A 83 -3.59 5.79 15.43
C LYS A 83 -4.40 4.82 14.58
N GLU A 84 -4.67 3.61 15.07
CA GLU A 84 -5.49 2.63 14.36
C GLU A 84 -6.96 3.07 14.29
N LEU A 85 -7.52 3.59 15.38
CA LEU A 85 -8.86 4.16 15.39
C LEU A 85 -8.96 5.32 14.40
N GLN A 86 -7.99 6.23 14.44
CA GLN A 86 -7.91 7.31 13.45
C GLN A 86 -7.81 6.77 12.03
N ARG A 87 -7.04 5.71 11.78
CA ARG A 87 -6.97 5.09 10.46
C ARG A 87 -8.33 4.55 10.01
N VAL A 88 -9.04 3.84 10.89
CA VAL A 88 -10.34 3.23 10.56
C VAL A 88 -11.41 4.31 10.33
N VAL A 89 -11.40 5.37 11.14
CA VAL A 89 -12.35 6.49 11.06
C VAL A 89 -12.03 7.40 9.89
N PHE A 90 -10.78 7.87 9.76
CA PHE A 90 -10.38 8.93 8.82
C PHE A 90 -9.88 8.43 7.45
N ASN A 91 -9.61 7.14 7.24
CA ASN A 91 -9.26 6.64 5.90
C ASN A 91 -10.49 6.17 5.10
N ASN A 92 -11.71 6.31 5.65
CA ASN A 92 -12.93 5.94 4.95
C ASN A 92 -13.89 7.13 4.86
N ASN A 93 -13.90 7.81 3.72
CA ASN A 93 -14.75 8.99 3.48
C ASN A 93 -16.22 8.77 3.76
N GLN A 94 -16.76 7.58 3.48
CA GLN A 94 -18.17 7.29 3.72
C GLN A 94 -18.47 7.31 5.23
N ILE A 95 -17.58 6.73 6.02
CA ILE A 95 -17.70 6.75 7.48
C ILE A 95 -17.51 8.14 8.05
N ILE A 96 -16.59 8.92 7.48
CA ILE A 96 -16.40 10.32 7.88
C ILE A 96 -17.67 11.12 7.61
N SER A 97 -18.28 11.00 6.42
CA SER A 97 -19.55 11.67 6.13
C SER A 97 -20.66 11.23 7.10
N ASP A 98 -20.72 9.95 7.44
CA ASP A 98 -21.70 9.43 8.38
C ASP A 98 -21.52 10.02 9.79
N PHE A 99 -20.28 10.12 10.28
CA PHE A 99 -19.99 10.75 11.58
C PHE A 99 -20.28 12.24 11.59
N LEU A 100 -20.04 12.91 10.46
CA LEU A 100 -20.33 14.32 10.29
C LEU A 100 -21.83 14.59 10.25
N GLU A 101 -22.62 13.74 9.57
CA GLU A 101 -24.09 13.79 9.61
C GLU A 101 -24.63 13.55 11.03
N LEU A 102 -23.99 12.63 11.77
CA LEU A 102 -24.37 12.34 13.16
C LEU A 102 -23.89 13.43 14.13
N GLY A 103 -22.87 14.23 13.78
CA GLY A 103 -22.27 15.27 14.61
C GLY A 103 -21.35 14.75 15.72
N PHE A 104 -20.95 13.48 15.66
CA PHE A 104 -20.24 12.78 16.73
C PHE A 104 -19.22 11.79 16.18
N MET A 105 -18.08 11.64 16.87
CA MET A 105 -17.00 10.71 16.50
C MET A 105 -16.55 9.82 17.67
N PRO A 106 -16.06 8.60 17.39
CA PRO A 106 -15.50 7.74 18.42
C PRO A 106 -14.07 8.17 18.77
N VAL A 107 -13.79 8.32 20.06
CA VAL A 107 -12.48 8.74 20.59
C VAL A 107 -11.96 7.73 21.60
N PHE A 108 -10.69 7.38 21.46
CA PHE A 108 -9.99 6.52 22.41
C PHE A 108 -9.52 7.33 23.63
N LYS A 109 -9.88 6.86 24.83
CA LYS A 109 -9.50 7.45 26.12
C LYS A 109 -8.68 6.46 26.94
N GLU A 110 -7.71 6.99 27.66
CA GLU A 110 -6.92 6.25 28.64
C GLU A 110 -6.93 6.96 30.00
N TYR A 111 -6.95 6.16 31.06
CA TYR A 111 -6.63 6.60 32.42
C TYR A 111 -5.41 5.83 32.89
N LYS A 112 -4.31 6.55 33.11
CA LYS A 112 -3.07 6.02 33.70
C LYS A 112 -3.11 6.25 35.20
N SER A 113 -2.96 5.18 35.97
CA SER A 113 -2.77 5.31 37.42
C SER A 113 -1.30 5.60 37.76
N ASP A 114 -1.06 6.21 38.91
CA ASP A 114 0.28 6.55 39.41
C ASP A 114 1.14 5.33 39.85
N GLY A 115 0.67 4.11 39.56
CA GLY A 115 1.38 2.86 39.84
C GLY A 115 1.12 2.29 41.24
N GLY A 116 0.83 0.98 41.28
CA GLY A 116 0.58 0.22 42.51
C GLY A 116 -0.23 -1.05 42.22
N ARG A 117 -0.04 -2.12 43.02
CA ARG A 117 -0.67 -3.45 42.79
C ARG A 117 -2.21 -3.42 42.72
N ASN A 118 -2.85 -2.37 43.25
CA ASN A 118 -4.30 -2.20 43.30
C ASN A 118 -4.86 -1.05 42.43
N ASN A 119 -4.03 -0.35 41.65
CA ASN A 119 -4.48 0.76 40.81
C ASN A 119 -4.30 0.42 39.32
N PRO A 120 -5.26 -0.25 38.67
CA PRO A 120 -5.15 -0.59 37.25
C PRO A 120 -5.36 0.65 36.35
N SER A 121 -4.65 0.68 35.21
CA SER A 121 -4.96 1.60 34.12
C SER A 121 -6.19 1.12 33.35
N TYR A 122 -7.03 2.05 32.92
CA TYR A 122 -8.27 1.78 32.18
C TYR A 122 -8.22 2.37 30.78
N TYR A 123 -8.84 1.67 29.83
CA TYR A 123 -8.96 2.06 28.43
C TYR A 123 -10.42 1.91 27.99
N TRP A 124 -10.95 2.88 27.25
CA TRP A 124 -12.31 2.83 26.71
C TRP A 124 -12.45 3.67 25.45
N LEU A 125 -13.56 3.47 24.75
CA LEU A 125 -14.01 4.33 23.66
C LEU A 125 -15.16 5.20 24.17
N GLU A 126 -15.14 6.46 23.77
CA GLU A 126 -16.14 7.47 24.12
C GLU A 126 -16.59 8.20 22.86
N VAL A 127 -17.76 8.83 22.90
CA VAL A 127 -18.30 9.60 21.79
C VAL A 127 -18.09 11.09 22.10
N GLU A 128 -17.40 11.80 21.23
CA GLU A 128 -17.22 13.26 21.33
C GLU A 128 -17.93 13.98 20.20
N LYS A 129 -18.46 15.18 20.48
CA LYS A 129 -19.12 16.04 19.50
C LYS A 129 -18.09 16.68 18.56
N ILE A 130 -18.41 16.77 17.28
CA ILE A 130 -17.54 17.38 16.26
C ILE A 130 -17.84 18.88 16.14
N ASP A 131 -16.82 19.74 16.24
CA ASP A 131 -16.93 21.19 16.00
C ASP A 131 -16.82 21.52 14.50
N ASN A 132 -17.74 22.35 13.97
CA ASN A 132 -17.91 22.61 12.54
C ASN A 132 -16.70 23.26 11.83
N ASP A 133 -15.92 24.11 12.50
CA ASP A 133 -14.75 24.79 11.88
C ASP A 133 -13.58 23.83 11.60
N ASN A 134 -13.49 22.73 12.34
CA ASN A 134 -12.49 21.69 12.08
C ASN A 134 -12.83 20.86 10.82
N GLN A 135 -14.06 20.92 10.30
CA GLN A 135 -14.55 20.03 9.24
C GLN A 135 -14.01 20.37 7.85
N ALA A 136 -13.93 21.66 7.49
CA ALA A 136 -13.35 22.07 6.20
C ALA A 136 -11.86 21.73 6.16
N ILE A 137 -11.15 22.01 7.26
CA ILE A 137 -9.72 21.76 7.42
C ILE A 137 -9.42 20.25 7.45
N GLU A 138 -10.22 19.43 8.14
CA GLU A 138 -10.02 17.96 8.18
C GLU A 138 -10.44 17.28 6.86
N ARG A 139 -11.52 17.69 6.21
CA ARG A 139 -11.90 17.15 4.89
C ARG A 139 -10.89 17.52 3.80
N GLU A 140 -10.44 18.77 3.76
CA GLU A 140 -9.40 19.19 2.83
C GLU A 140 -8.09 18.44 3.09
N ASN A 141 -7.68 18.28 4.35
CA ASN A 141 -6.48 17.50 4.71
C ASN A 141 -6.61 16.00 4.41
N THR A 142 -7.81 15.42 4.48
CA THR A 142 -8.04 13.99 4.19
C THR A 142 -8.08 13.71 2.69
N ILE A 143 -8.69 14.58 1.89
CA ILE A 143 -8.67 14.43 0.42
C ILE A 143 -7.29 14.75 -0.14
N ASN A 144 -6.61 15.77 0.40
CA ASN A 144 -5.29 16.17 -0.08
C ASN A 144 -4.21 15.14 0.22
N LYS A 145 -4.37 14.27 1.21
CA LYS A 145 -3.29 13.38 1.66
C LYS A 145 -3.67 11.92 1.61
N VAL A 146 -2.79 11.10 1.05
CA VAL A 146 -2.93 9.64 1.04
C VAL A 146 -1.76 8.98 1.77
N TYR A 147 -2.04 7.87 2.43
CA TYR A 147 -1.05 7.02 3.09
C TYR A 147 -0.92 5.70 2.34
N TYR A 148 0.30 5.37 1.94
CA TYR A 148 0.63 4.13 1.26
C TYR A 148 1.10 3.09 2.27
N GLU A 149 0.82 1.83 1.97
CA GLU A 149 1.31 0.68 2.71
C GLU A 149 1.95 -0.33 1.77
N HIS A 150 3.00 -0.99 2.26
CA HIS A 150 3.47 -2.21 1.63
C HIS A 150 2.46 -3.32 1.91
N ARG A 151 2.04 -4.02 0.86
CA ARG A 151 1.32 -5.28 1.03
C ARG A 151 2.26 -6.31 1.68
N ASP A 152 1.67 -7.21 2.47
CA ASP A 152 2.39 -8.34 3.05
C ASP A 152 3.16 -9.13 1.99
N LYS A 153 4.42 -9.43 2.29
CA LYS A 153 5.35 -10.09 1.36
C LYS A 153 4.84 -11.44 0.83
N SER A 154 4.02 -12.14 1.62
CA SER A 154 3.43 -13.43 1.26
C SER A 154 2.33 -13.33 0.20
N LEU A 155 1.68 -12.17 0.09
CA LEU A 155 0.58 -11.93 -0.85
C LEU A 155 1.08 -11.42 -2.21
N VAL A 156 2.32 -10.92 -2.27
CA VAL A 156 2.93 -10.42 -3.51
C VAL A 156 3.23 -11.60 -4.44
N LYS A 157 2.51 -11.70 -5.55
CA LYS A 157 2.70 -12.76 -6.54
C LYS A 157 3.77 -12.38 -7.56
N THR A 158 4.85 -13.15 -7.57
CA THR A 158 5.98 -12.97 -8.48
C THR A 158 6.00 -14.02 -9.59
N SER A 159 6.73 -13.73 -10.68
CA SER A 159 6.94 -14.67 -11.77
C SER A 159 7.79 -15.87 -11.35
N LEU A 160 7.77 -16.94 -12.15
CA LEU A 160 8.68 -18.08 -11.97
C LEU A 160 10.15 -17.65 -12.09
N PHE A 161 10.44 -16.71 -12.99
CA PHE A 161 11.78 -16.14 -13.17
C PHE A 161 12.26 -15.45 -11.90
N SER A 162 11.42 -14.64 -11.25
CA SER A 162 11.76 -13.99 -9.98
C SER A 162 12.09 -15.00 -8.89
N LYS A 163 11.38 -16.14 -8.82
CA LYS A 163 11.63 -17.17 -7.80
C LYS A 163 13.00 -17.83 -7.91
N ILE A 164 13.65 -17.78 -9.08
CA ILE A 164 15.00 -18.33 -9.28
C ILE A 164 16.04 -17.43 -8.61
N PHE A 165 15.89 -16.12 -8.78
CA PHE A 165 16.91 -15.15 -8.35
C PHE A 165 16.63 -14.55 -6.98
N PHE A 166 15.38 -14.20 -6.70
CA PHE A 166 14.97 -13.59 -5.42
C PHE A 166 14.78 -14.68 -4.36
N ASP A 167 15.17 -14.35 -3.14
CA ASP A 167 14.97 -15.24 -2.00
C ASP A 167 13.49 -15.29 -1.58
N LYS A 168 13.16 -16.15 -0.61
CA LYS A 168 11.76 -16.35 -0.13
C LYS A 168 11.08 -15.06 0.34
N ASN A 169 11.87 -14.05 0.72
CA ASN A 169 11.39 -12.73 1.14
C ASN A 169 11.20 -11.74 -0.03
N HIS A 170 11.30 -12.21 -1.27
CA HIS A 170 11.30 -11.38 -2.48
C HIS A 170 12.40 -10.32 -2.50
N GLU A 171 13.55 -10.64 -1.90
CA GLU A 171 14.73 -9.78 -1.80
C GLU A 171 15.90 -10.42 -2.54
N LEU A 172 16.73 -9.56 -3.15
CA LEU A 172 17.92 -9.92 -3.89
C LEU A 172 19.06 -9.00 -3.47
N HIS A 173 20.12 -9.58 -2.91
CA HIS A 173 21.36 -8.87 -2.67
C HIS A 173 22.12 -8.74 -4.00
N MET A 174 22.35 -7.52 -4.48
CA MET A 174 22.92 -7.30 -5.82
C MET A 174 24.34 -7.85 -5.98
N PHE A 175 25.11 -7.89 -4.90
CA PHE A 175 26.48 -8.44 -4.88
C PHE A 175 26.54 -9.93 -4.48
N SER A 176 25.39 -10.58 -4.27
CA SER A 176 25.37 -12.04 -4.12
C SER A 176 25.62 -12.74 -5.46
N PHE A 177 25.98 -14.03 -5.42
CA PHE A 177 26.11 -14.84 -6.64
C PHE A 177 24.85 -14.77 -7.52
N LYS A 178 23.66 -14.86 -6.92
CA LYS A 178 22.39 -14.73 -7.65
C LYS A 178 22.21 -13.34 -8.25
N GLY A 179 22.62 -12.28 -7.55
CA GLY A 179 22.52 -10.89 -8.03
C GLY A 179 23.44 -10.63 -9.22
N ILE A 180 24.70 -11.07 -9.11
CA ILE A 180 25.69 -10.97 -10.19
C ILE A 180 25.25 -11.82 -11.38
N LEU A 181 24.74 -13.04 -11.14
CA LEU A 181 24.20 -13.90 -12.18
C LEU A 181 23.01 -13.26 -12.90
N LEU A 182 22.08 -12.64 -12.15
CA LEU A 182 20.95 -11.93 -12.75
C LEU A 182 21.44 -10.78 -13.64
N ILE A 183 22.36 -9.95 -13.14
CA ILE A 183 22.94 -8.85 -13.94
C ILE A 183 23.62 -9.41 -15.19
N ALA A 184 24.41 -10.48 -15.06
CA ALA A 184 25.11 -11.11 -16.18
C ALA A 184 24.12 -11.66 -17.23
N VAL A 185 23.03 -12.31 -16.81
CA VAL A 185 21.97 -12.79 -17.71
C VAL A 185 21.28 -11.63 -18.43
N LEU A 186 20.96 -10.55 -17.71
CA LEU A 186 20.33 -9.37 -18.30
C LEU A 186 21.25 -8.66 -19.30
N MET A 187 22.54 -8.53 -18.97
CA MET A 187 23.56 -7.96 -19.86
C MET A 187 23.82 -8.84 -21.08
N LEU A 188 23.93 -10.16 -20.91
CA LEU A 188 24.09 -11.10 -22.01
C LEU A 188 22.89 -11.06 -22.96
N SER A 189 21.67 -11.02 -22.41
CA SER A 189 20.44 -10.87 -23.19
C SER A 189 20.45 -9.57 -24.01
N PHE A 190 20.95 -8.46 -23.44
CA PHE A 190 21.04 -7.18 -24.13
C PHE A 190 22.02 -7.26 -25.30
N LEU A 191 23.23 -7.77 -25.03
CA LEU A 191 24.27 -7.94 -26.05
C LEU A 191 23.84 -8.89 -27.17
N LEU A 192 23.14 -9.97 -26.84
CA LEU A 192 22.61 -10.92 -27.82
C LEU A 192 21.53 -10.29 -28.71
N THR A 193 20.61 -9.51 -28.13
CA THR A 193 19.57 -8.81 -28.90
C THR A 193 20.20 -7.75 -29.82
N LEU A 194 21.20 -7.01 -29.33
CA LEU A 194 21.97 -6.05 -30.13
C LEU A 194 22.76 -6.75 -31.25
N PHE A 195 23.39 -7.88 -30.96
CA PHE A 195 24.14 -8.66 -31.94
C PHE A 195 23.22 -9.17 -33.05
N ILE A 196 22.04 -9.71 -32.71
CA ILE A 196 21.04 -10.15 -33.70
C ILE A 196 20.63 -8.97 -34.59
N LEU A 197 20.39 -7.79 -34.02
CA LEU A 197 20.05 -6.60 -34.79
C LEU A 197 21.18 -6.22 -35.76
N VAL A 198 22.41 -6.06 -35.27
CA VAL A 198 23.56 -5.67 -36.10
C VAL A 198 23.84 -6.72 -37.18
N PHE A 199 23.81 -8.00 -36.83
CA PHE A 199 23.97 -9.09 -37.78
C PHE A 199 22.88 -9.05 -38.85
N SER A 200 21.62 -8.81 -38.48
CA SER A 200 20.51 -8.71 -39.43
C SER A 200 20.71 -7.57 -40.44
N VAL A 201 21.26 -6.43 -40.00
CA VAL A 201 21.56 -5.28 -40.86
C VAL A 201 22.73 -5.57 -41.81
N ILE A 202 23.83 -6.13 -41.29
CA ILE A 202 25.00 -6.50 -42.11
C ILE A 202 24.62 -7.55 -43.15
N PHE A 203 23.86 -8.56 -42.74
CA PHE A 203 23.42 -9.63 -43.63
C PHE A 203 22.47 -9.12 -44.72
N MET A 204 21.56 -8.20 -44.40
CA MET A 204 20.73 -7.52 -45.40
C MET A 204 21.59 -6.74 -46.41
N ALA A 205 22.59 -6.00 -45.94
CA ALA A 205 23.49 -5.23 -46.80
C ALA A 205 24.37 -6.13 -47.71
N LEU A 206 24.65 -7.37 -47.29
CA LEU A 206 25.40 -8.33 -48.12
C LEU A 206 24.50 -8.96 -49.19
N ILE A 207 23.26 -9.32 -48.83
CA ILE A 207 22.33 -10.04 -49.72
C ILE A 207 21.70 -9.15 -50.79
N GLN A 208 21.58 -7.84 -50.57
CA GLN A 208 21.00 -6.93 -51.57
C GLN A 208 21.70 -7.02 -52.95
N HIS A 209 22.97 -7.43 -52.98
CA HIS A 209 23.73 -7.61 -54.22
C HIS A 209 23.54 -9.00 -54.86
N LEU A 210 23.04 -9.97 -54.10
CA LEU A 210 22.92 -11.38 -54.50
C LEU A 210 21.47 -11.78 -54.84
N LEU A 211 20.47 -11.10 -54.27
CA LEU A 211 19.06 -11.48 -54.41
C LEU A 211 18.17 -10.24 -54.53
N SER A 212 17.18 -10.29 -55.43
CA SER A 212 16.13 -9.27 -55.48
C SER A 212 15.36 -9.29 -54.16
N ILE A 213 15.34 -8.17 -53.45
CA ILE A 213 14.72 -8.06 -52.13
C ILE A 213 13.19 -8.12 -52.31
N GLY A 214 12.61 -9.27 -51.97
CA GLY A 214 11.16 -9.43 -51.91
C GLY A 214 10.53 -8.72 -50.71
N LEU A 215 9.23 -8.47 -50.77
CA LEU A 215 8.49 -7.81 -49.68
C LEU A 215 8.52 -8.62 -48.37
N SER A 216 8.58 -9.95 -48.45
CA SER A 216 8.67 -10.86 -47.30
C SER A 216 9.97 -10.72 -46.52
N THR A 217 11.12 -10.55 -47.19
CA THR A 217 12.40 -10.37 -46.51
C THR A 217 12.42 -9.05 -45.75
N LEU A 218 11.91 -7.98 -46.36
CA LEU A 218 11.81 -6.66 -45.73
C LEU A 218 10.95 -6.69 -44.46
N ILE A 219 9.82 -7.39 -44.46
CA ILE A 219 8.98 -7.58 -43.26
C ILE A 219 9.75 -8.28 -42.14
N ILE A 220 10.45 -9.38 -42.45
CA ILE A 220 11.22 -10.13 -41.45
C ILE A 220 12.30 -9.25 -40.83
N TYR A 221 13.07 -8.51 -41.64
CA TYR A 221 14.12 -7.63 -41.10
C TYR A 221 13.56 -6.46 -40.29
N SER A 222 12.46 -5.86 -40.74
CA SER A 222 11.76 -4.82 -39.98
C SER A 222 11.27 -5.36 -38.62
N SER A 223 10.83 -6.61 -38.56
CA SER A 223 10.39 -7.23 -37.31
C SER A 223 11.50 -7.32 -36.25
N PHE A 224 12.76 -7.53 -36.64
CA PHE A 224 13.89 -7.51 -35.69
C PHE A 224 14.12 -6.11 -35.09
N PHE A 225 13.95 -5.05 -35.89
CA PHE A 225 14.02 -3.68 -35.39
C PHE A 225 12.89 -3.39 -34.40
N VAL A 226 11.66 -3.79 -34.74
CA VAL A 226 10.50 -3.65 -33.84
C VAL A 226 10.71 -4.43 -32.54
N LEU A 227 11.21 -5.66 -32.62
CA LEU A 227 11.52 -6.49 -31.45
C LEU A 227 12.60 -5.86 -30.57
N PHE A 228 13.69 -5.37 -31.17
CA PHE A 228 14.75 -4.68 -30.44
C PHE A 228 14.21 -3.43 -29.76
N PHE A 229 13.48 -2.57 -30.48
CA PHE A 229 12.89 -1.35 -29.94
C PHE A 229 11.93 -1.65 -28.78
N TYR A 230 11.04 -2.62 -28.96
CA TYR A 230 10.10 -3.05 -27.93
C TYR A 230 10.83 -3.55 -26.68
N THR A 231 11.81 -4.43 -26.84
CA THR A 231 12.61 -4.96 -25.71
C THR A 231 13.39 -3.86 -25.03
N PHE A 232 14.03 -2.98 -25.79
CA PHE A 232 14.78 -1.85 -25.25
C PHE A 232 13.91 -0.90 -24.44
N TYR A 233 12.77 -0.49 -25.00
CA TYR A 233 11.89 0.49 -24.40
C TYR A 233 11.12 -0.04 -23.19
N TYR A 234 10.55 -1.24 -23.28
CA TYR A 234 9.69 -1.79 -22.23
C TYR A 234 10.42 -2.62 -21.17
N PHE A 235 11.64 -3.09 -21.46
CA PHE A 235 12.40 -3.93 -20.53
C PHE A 235 13.65 -3.24 -19.99
N TYR A 236 14.56 -2.78 -20.87
CA TYR A 236 15.86 -2.24 -20.43
C TYR A 236 15.78 -0.82 -19.86
N ILE A 237 14.98 0.07 -20.47
CA ILE A 237 14.80 1.44 -19.93
C ILE A 237 14.24 1.43 -18.49
N PRO A 238 13.16 0.68 -18.17
CA PRO A 238 12.66 0.60 -16.80
C PRO A 238 13.69 0.07 -15.81
N LEU A 239 14.47 -0.95 -16.20
CA LEU A 239 15.52 -1.50 -15.33
C LEU A 239 16.63 -0.48 -15.05
N ASN A 240 17.04 0.30 -16.05
CA ASN A 240 18.04 1.35 -15.85
C ASN A 240 17.51 2.46 -14.92
N LYS A 241 16.22 2.81 -15.04
CA LYS A 241 15.56 3.79 -14.17
C LYS A 241 15.52 3.37 -12.69
N ILE A 242 15.69 2.09 -12.36
CA ILE A 242 15.77 1.62 -10.96
C ILE A 242 16.93 2.28 -10.23
N VAL A 243 18.07 2.50 -10.90
CA VAL A 243 19.28 3.04 -10.29
C VAL A 243 19.06 4.48 -9.83
N THR A 244 18.33 5.28 -10.61
CA THR A 244 18.06 6.70 -10.33
C THR A 244 16.80 6.89 -9.50
N HIS A 245 15.67 6.31 -9.91
CA HIS A 245 14.38 6.51 -9.25
C HIS A 245 14.21 5.68 -7.99
N ARG A 246 15.06 4.67 -7.77
CA ARG A 246 15.05 3.74 -6.62
C ARG A 246 13.79 2.91 -6.45
N ILE A 247 12.72 3.21 -7.17
CA ILE A 247 11.51 2.42 -7.28
C ILE A 247 10.93 2.60 -8.67
N VAL A 248 10.53 1.50 -9.30
CA VAL A 248 9.86 1.49 -10.60
C VAL A 248 8.81 0.37 -10.64
N LYS A 249 7.90 0.42 -11.61
CA LYS A 249 7.03 -0.72 -11.91
C LYS A 249 7.86 -1.92 -12.35
N ALA A 250 7.55 -3.08 -11.77
CA ALA A 250 8.24 -4.32 -12.13
C ALA A 250 7.98 -4.66 -13.62
N PRO A 251 9.04 -4.86 -14.44
CA PRO A 251 8.88 -5.38 -15.78
C PRO A 251 8.19 -6.75 -15.79
N LEU A 252 7.55 -7.10 -16.90
CA LEU A 252 6.80 -8.35 -17.09
C LEU A 252 7.55 -9.60 -16.62
N LEU A 253 8.87 -9.66 -16.86
CA LEU A 253 9.69 -10.81 -16.46
C LEU A 253 9.67 -11.08 -14.96
N PHE A 254 9.49 -10.06 -14.11
CA PHE A 254 9.55 -10.19 -12.65
C PHE A 254 8.19 -10.39 -11.99
N LYS A 255 7.11 -10.20 -12.76
CA LYS A 255 5.74 -10.08 -12.29
C LYS A 255 4.91 -11.29 -12.67
N SER A 256 3.94 -11.66 -11.83
CA SER A 256 3.01 -12.73 -12.19
C SER A 256 2.13 -12.31 -13.37
N LEU A 257 1.90 -13.21 -14.33
CA LEU A 257 0.94 -13.00 -15.42
C LEU A 257 -0.49 -12.80 -14.93
N THR A 258 -0.80 -13.27 -13.72
CA THR A 258 -2.15 -13.22 -13.15
C THR A 258 -2.40 -11.99 -12.30
N HIS A 259 -1.36 -11.28 -11.83
CA HIS A 259 -1.51 -10.15 -10.90
C HIS A 259 -0.77 -8.95 -11.45
N ASP A 260 -1.52 -7.90 -11.77
CA ASP A 260 -1.03 -6.77 -12.54
C ASP A 260 -0.42 -5.63 -11.68
N ASN A 261 -0.13 -5.86 -10.39
CA ASN A 261 0.53 -4.85 -9.55
C ASN A 261 1.76 -5.38 -8.83
N ALA A 262 2.94 -4.88 -9.22
CA ALA A 262 4.21 -5.12 -8.54
C ALA A 262 5.20 -4.00 -8.87
N GLU A 263 6.00 -3.62 -7.89
CA GLU A 263 7.10 -2.67 -7.98
C GLU A 263 8.42 -3.36 -7.65
N ILE A 264 9.50 -2.85 -8.25
CA ILE A 264 10.85 -3.19 -7.82
C ILE A 264 11.40 -1.98 -7.08
N GLU A 265 11.68 -2.19 -5.80
CA GLU A 265 12.36 -1.24 -4.94
C GLU A 265 13.85 -1.57 -4.86
N PHE A 266 14.67 -0.53 -4.94
CA PHE A 266 16.11 -0.63 -4.80
C PHE A 266 16.57 0.21 -3.60
N PHE A 267 17.19 -0.49 -2.66
CA PHE A 267 17.90 0.09 -1.53
C PHE A 267 19.38 0.04 -1.87
N GLY A 268 20.05 1.19 -1.89
CA GLY A 268 21.49 1.21 -2.16
C GLY A 268 22.14 2.55 -1.87
N LYS A 269 23.47 2.50 -1.69
CA LYS A 269 24.36 3.57 -1.17
C LYS A 269 24.38 3.72 0.35
N THR A 270 24.91 2.70 1.00
CA THR A 270 25.79 2.82 2.17
C THR A 270 27.23 2.52 1.71
N LYS A 271 28.25 3.04 2.41
CA LYS A 271 29.66 2.64 2.16
C LYS A 271 29.84 1.11 2.22
N ASP A 272 28.94 0.44 2.93
CA ASP A 272 28.85 -1.01 2.99
C ASP A 272 27.96 -1.56 1.87
N TYR A 273 28.58 -2.28 0.93
CA TYR A 273 27.93 -2.99 -0.19
C TYR A 273 26.87 -4.02 0.23
N LYS A 274 26.84 -4.39 1.53
CA LYS A 274 25.93 -5.37 2.13
C LYS A 274 24.45 -4.96 2.05
N TYR A 275 24.16 -3.66 1.92
CA TYR A 275 22.79 -3.12 1.89
C TYR A 275 22.28 -2.77 0.48
N ASN A 276 22.98 -3.18 -0.57
CA ASN A 276 22.47 -3.05 -1.94
C ASN A 276 21.47 -4.18 -2.22
N ILE A 277 20.19 -3.91 -1.97
CA ILE A 277 19.10 -4.88 -2.01
C ILE A 277 18.05 -4.41 -3.01
N ALA A 278 17.71 -5.27 -3.97
CA ALA A 278 16.52 -5.13 -4.79
C ALA A 278 15.40 -5.96 -4.17
N ARG A 279 14.20 -5.39 -4.02
CA ARG A 279 13.03 -6.05 -3.44
C ARG A 279 11.86 -5.92 -4.41
N ILE A 280 11.14 -7.03 -4.61
CA ILE A 280 9.83 -6.98 -5.27
C ILE A 280 8.76 -6.77 -4.20
N THR A 281 7.97 -5.73 -4.34
CA THR A 281 6.91 -5.37 -3.39
C THR A 281 5.64 -4.95 -4.14
N GLU A 282 4.55 -4.80 -3.42
CA GLU A 282 3.34 -4.17 -3.91
C GLU A 282 2.97 -3.05 -2.95
N ILE A 283 3.00 -1.82 -3.44
CA ILE A 283 2.59 -0.64 -2.69
C ILE A 283 1.19 -0.25 -3.12
N ARG A 284 0.32 -0.07 -2.13
CA ARG A 284 -1.08 0.31 -2.34
C ARG A 284 -1.50 1.36 -1.33
N ALA A 285 -2.55 2.08 -1.66
CA ALA A 285 -3.27 2.93 -0.73
C ALA A 285 -4.78 2.78 -0.92
N VAL A 286 -5.55 3.42 -0.05
CA VAL A 286 -7.00 3.55 -0.19
C VAL A 286 -7.29 4.96 -0.66
N CYS A 287 -8.11 5.11 -1.70
CA CYS A 287 -8.48 6.43 -2.20
C CYS A 287 -9.36 7.18 -1.18
N PRO A 288 -8.93 8.34 -0.67
CA PRO A 288 -9.77 9.18 0.18
C PRO A 288 -10.78 10.01 -0.63
N ILE A 289 -11.33 9.47 -1.72
CA ILE A 289 -12.47 10.06 -2.45
C ILE A 289 -13.53 8.98 -2.66
N CYS A 290 -13.13 7.85 -3.26
CA CYS A 290 -14.05 6.76 -3.59
C CYS A 290 -13.76 5.43 -2.87
N THR A 291 -12.79 5.39 -1.94
CA THR A 291 -12.38 4.20 -1.16
C THR A 291 -11.82 3.03 -1.97
N ALA A 292 -11.78 3.13 -3.30
CA ALA A 292 -11.15 2.14 -4.15
C ALA A 292 -9.63 2.13 -3.97
N PRO A 293 -8.96 0.99 -4.27
CA PRO A 293 -7.53 0.89 -4.12
C PRO A 293 -6.80 1.84 -5.09
N ILE A 294 -5.77 2.48 -4.57
CA ILE A 294 -4.79 3.25 -5.32
C ILE A 294 -3.59 2.35 -5.56
N LEU A 295 -3.19 2.21 -6.81
CA LEU A 295 -2.01 1.46 -7.24
C LEU A 295 -0.98 2.43 -7.79
N LEU A 296 0.31 2.12 -7.59
CA LEU A 296 1.37 2.91 -8.21
C LEU A 296 1.39 2.66 -9.73
N MET A 297 1.50 3.74 -10.50
CA MET A 297 1.64 3.73 -11.95
C MET A 297 2.72 4.72 -12.38
N ASN A 298 3.21 4.58 -13.62
CA ASN A 298 4.17 5.53 -14.16
C ASN A 298 3.58 6.94 -14.20
N GLY A 299 4.36 7.93 -13.76
CA GLY A 299 4.04 9.34 -13.93
C GLY A 299 3.93 9.70 -15.42
N LYS A 300 2.97 10.57 -15.74
CA LYS A 300 2.89 11.21 -17.06
C LYS A 300 3.88 12.39 -17.13
N PRO A 301 4.20 12.93 -18.33
CA PRO A 301 5.16 14.03 -18.47
C PRO A 301 4.80 15.32 -17.70
N ASP A 302 3.52 15.57 -17.45
CA ASP A 302 2.99 16.65 -16.60
C ASP A 302 3.25 16.44 -15.10
N GLN A 303 3.70 15.24 -14.72
CA GLN A 303 3.90 14.82 -13.34
C GLN A 303 5.40 14.70 -13.08
N SER A 304 5.91 15.46 -12.11
CA SER A 304 7.34 15.48 -11.77
C SER A 304 7.83 14.17 -11.13
N ALA A 305 6.93 13.42 -10.51
CA ALA A 305 7.25 12.17 -9.83
C ALA A 305 7.31 10.98 -10.82
N PRO A 306 8.29 10.07 -10.68
CA PRO A 306 8.43 8.93 -11.59
C PRO A 306 7.30 7.91 -11.44
N LEU A 307 6.77 7.76 -10.22
CA LEU A 307 5.58 6.98 -9.91
C LEU A 307 4.55 7.88 -9.23
N VAL A 308 3.28 7.62 -9.53
CA VAL A 308 2.13 8.27 -8.91
C VAL A 308 1.12 7.20 -8.49
N GLY A 309 0.38 7.44 -7.41
CA GLY A 309 -0.77 6.64 -7.07
C GLY A 309 -1.95 7.01 -7.98
N ARG A 310 -2.55 6.01 -8.62
CA ARG A 310 -3.80 6.17 -9.38
C ARG A 310 -4.87 5.27 -8.79
N CYS A 311 -6.04 5.84 -8.52
CA CYS A 311 -7.22 5.06 -8.17
C CYS A 311 -7.62 4.15 -9.32
N ILE A 312 -8.06 2.92 -9.03
CA ILE A 312 -8.57 2.01 -10.07
C ILE A 312 -9.90 2.47 -10.68
N GLU A 313 -10.78 3.12 -9.90
CA GLU A 313 -12.11 3.54 -10.36
C GLU A 313 -12.05 4.81 -11.19
N ALA A 314 -11.15 5.74 -10.85
CA ALA A 314 -11.00 7.01 -11.54
C ALA A 314 -9.53 7.35 -11.78
N PRO A 315 -8.81 6.58 -12.62
CA PRO A 315 -7.36 6.68 -12.78
C PRO A 315 -6.88 8.01 -13.37
N HIS A 316 -7.77 8.76 -14.01
CA HIS A 316 -7.48 10.07 -14.59
C HIS A 316 -7.79 11.23 -13.65
N ALA A 317 -8.71 11.04 -12.71
CA ALA A 317 -9.20 12.11 -11.84
C ALA A 317 -8.71 12.00 -10.40
N HIS A 318 -8.51 10.78 -9.88
CA HIS A 318 -8.01 10.53 -8.53
C HIS A 318 -6.55 10.08 -8.62
N VAL A 319 -5.67 11.09 -8.70
CA VAL A 319 -4.22 10.89 -8.83
C VAL A 319 -3.54 11.50 -7.62
N TYR A 320 -2.54 10.81 -7.09
CA TYR A 320 -1.78 11.23 -5.92
C TYR A 320 -0.29 11.10 -6.21
N SER A 321 0.50 12.03 -5.70
CA SER A 321 1.95 11.88 -5.70
C SER A 321 2.36 10.69 -4.81
N PHE A 322 3.60 10.25 -4.94
CA PHE A 322 4.11 9.16 -4.13
C PHE A 322 5.52 9.48 -3.63
N ASP A 323 5.65 9.60 -2.31
CA ASP A 323 6.93 9.63 -1.61
C ASP A 323 7.21 8.26 -0.99
N ARG A 324 8.26 7.60 -1.47
CA ARG A 324 8.70 6.29 -1.01
C ARG A 324 9.22 6.30 0.43
N VAL A 325 9.83 7.39 0.88
CA VAL A 325 10.43 7.47 2.22
C VAL A 325 9.33 7.68 3.26
N LEU A 326 8.44 8.63 2.99
CA LEU A 326 7.36 8.97 3.90
C LEU A 326 6.17 8.01 3.78
N MET A 327 6.08 7.25 2.69
CA MET A 327 4.92 6.43 2.33
C MET A 327 3.63 7.26 2.34
N THR A 328 3.72 8.48 1.83
CA THR A 328 2.60 9.42 1.72
C THR A 328 2.56 10.07 0.35
N GLY A 329 1.41 10.61 -0.02
CA GLY A 329 1.20 11.36 -1.24
C GLY A 329 0.29 12.54 -1.02
N TYR A 330 0.39 13.53 -1.90
CA TYR A 330 -0.56 14.64 -1.99
C TYR A 330 -1.39 14.54 -3.28
N PHE A 331 -2.59 15.10 -3.29
CA PHE A 331 -3.49 15.05 -4.45
C PHE A 331 -2.92 15.81 -5.65
N LEU A 332 -2.91 15.16 -6.81
CA LEU A 332 -2.50 15.66 -8.12
C LEU A 332 -3.64 15.56 -9.15
N GLY A 333 -4.83 15.17 -8.70
CA GLY A 333 -5.97 14.83 -9.55
C GLY A 333 -6.75 16.04 -10.03
N HIS A 334 -7.99 15.81 -10.44
CA HIS A 334 -8.84 16.85 -11.01
C HIS A 334 -9.22 17.90 -9.93
N PRO A 335 -9.05 19.21 -10.18
CA PRO A 335 -9.19 20.24 -9.15
C PRO A 335 -10.61 20.38 -8.58
N MET A 336 -11.64 19.94 -9.32
CA MET A 336 -13.03 19.91 -8.82
C MET A 336 -13.21 19.11 -7.52
N TYR A 337 -12.33 18.16 -7.22
CA TYR A 337 -12.39 17.40 -5.95
C TYR A 337 -11.80 18.16 -4.76
N LEU A 338 -11.15 19.31 -5.00
CA LEU A 338 -10.64 20.21 -3.97
C LEU A 338 -11.52 21.45 -3.77
N GLN A 339 -12.50 21.67 -4.65
CA GLN A 339 -13.44 22.79 -4.52
C GLN A 339 -14.53 22.39 -3.52
N GLU A 340 -14.79 23.27 -2.54
CA GLU A 340 -15.96 23.14 -1.68
C GLU A 340 -17.20 23.00 -2.56
N GLN A 341 -17.97 21.92 -2.38
CA GLN A 341 -19.27 21.83 -3.03
C GLN A 341 -20.09 23.02 -2.54
N PRO A 342 -20.74 23.79 -3.44
CA PRO A 342 -21.64 24.84 -3.01
C PRO A 342 -22.69 24.19 -2.11
N THR A 343 -22.77 24.66 -0.87
CA THR A 343 -23.87 24.34 0.02
C THR A 343 -25.13 24.88 -0.65
N ASP A 344 -25.93 23.99 -1.23
CA ASP A 344 -27.27 24.34 -1.69
C ASP A 344 -28.06 24.82 -0.46
N GLU A 345 -28.32 26.13 -0.40
CA GLU A 345 -29.19 26.80 0.58
C GLU A 345 -30.66 26.39 0.43
#